data_AF-A0A1X4HZR2-F1
#
_entry.id   AF-A0A1X4HZR2-F1
#
_cell.length_a   1.000
_cell.length_b   1.000
_cell.length_c   1.000
_cell.angle_alpha   90.00
_cell.angle_beta   90.00
_cell.angle_gamma   90.00
#
_symmetry.space_group_name_H-M   'P 1'
#
loop_
_entity.id
_entity.type
_entity.pdbx_description
1 polymer ?
#
loop_
_entity_poly.entity_id
_entity_poly.type
_entity_poly.pdbx_seq_one_letter_code
_entity_poly.pdbx_strand_id
1 'polypeptide(L)'
;MTHPRSGLDTTKLLAARYRAASDRPYLASALYALTVVPSHEVPTMGVDRHWRCYVSPAFVDATPVEELAGVWIHEVAHLLRDHHGRAGRLPAADQRDRYRVNVAQDCEINDDLLADGLRLPAGRVEPRLFGLPDGQLFEAYLPQLPPHVREHDCGSGAHGRPAP
;
A
#
# COMPACT_ATOMS: atom_id res chain seq x y z
N MET A 1 21.82 -6.82 22.24
CA MET A 1 22.47 -5.64 21.65
C MET A 1 21.40 -4.85 20.93
N THR A 2 21.01 -3.69 21.46
CA THR A 2 20.06 -2.79 20.81
C THR A 2 20.79 -2.02 19.73
N HIS A 3 20.57 -2.36 18.45
CA HIS A 3 21.03 -1.50 17.36
C HIS A 3 20.41 -0.11 17.54
N PRO A 4 21.19 0.98 17.39
CA PRO A 4 20.61 2.31 17.35
C PRO A 4 19.58 2.31 16.20
N ARG A 5 18.34 2.71 16.49
CA ARG A 5 17.32 2.91 15.44
C ARG A 5 17.87 3.97 14.49
N SER A 6 18.30 3.55 13.30
CA SER A 6 18.65 4.49 12.24
C SER A 6 17.45 5.39 11.99
N GLY A 7 17.70 6.70 11.86
CA GLY A 7 16.67 7.63 11.39
C GLY A 7 16.25 7.28 9.96
N LEU A 8 15.07 7.72 9.56
CA LEU A 8 14.58 7.54 8.19
C LEU A 8 15.55 8.15 7.16
N ASP A 9 16.06 7.33 6.23
CA ASP A 9 16.81 7.80 5.05
C ASP A 9 15.89 8.62 4.12
N THR A 10 15.80 9.91 4.44
CA THR A 10 14.92 10.85 3.77
C THR A 10 15.39 11.13 2.34
N THR A 11 16.70 11.10 2.09
CA THR A 11 17.24 11.29 0.74
C THR A 11 16.80 10.17 -0.19
N LYS A 12 16.93 8.91 0.25
CA LYS A 12 16.49 7.74 -0.51
C LYS A 12 14.97 7.75 -0.74
N LEU A 13 14.19 8.04 0.31
CA LEU A 13 12.73 8.12 0.22
C LEU A 13 12.27 9.20 -0.77
N LEU A 14 12.86 10.39 -0.72
CA LEU A 14 12.51 11.50 -1.62
C LEU A 14 12.99 11.27 -3.05
N ALA A 15 14.13 10.58 -3.25
CA ALA A 15 14.56 10.15 -4.58
C ALA A 15 13.55 9.20 -5.22
N ALA A 16 13.01 8.25 -4.44
CA ALA A 16 11.96 7.35 -4.89
C ALA A 16 10.65 8.10 -5.23
N ARG A 17 10.24 9.06 -4.38
CA ARG A 17 9.05 9.90 -4.65
C ARG A 17 9.22 10.73 -5.93
N TYR A 18 10.39 11.33 -6.13
CA TYR A 18 10.71 12.10 -7.34
C TYR A 18 10.67 11.22 -8.59
N ARG A 19 11.23 10.01 -8.52
CA ARG A 19 11.15 9.04 -9.62
C ARG A 19 9.71 8.67 -9.93
N ALA A 20 8.91 8.32 -8.92
CA ALA A 20 7.49 8.02 -9.10
C ALA A 20 6.73 9.15 -9.81
N ALA A 21 6.96 10.41 -9.41
CA ALA A 21 6.32 11.57 -10.02
C ALA A 21 6.86 11.87 -11.43
N SER A 22 8.12 11.54 -11.71
CA SER A 22 8.73 11.73 -13.03
C SER A 22 8.27 10.68 -14.03
N ASP A 23 8.18 9.42 -13.59
CA ASP A 23 7.72 8.29 -14.38
C ASP A 23 6.21 8.38 -14.62
N ARG A 24 5.45 8.92 -13.64
CA ARG A 24 3.98 9.12 -13.70
C ARG A 24 3.54 10.53 -13.31
N PRO A 25 3.74 11.53 -14.20
CA PRO A 25 3.46 12.94 -13.91
C PRO A 25 2.01 13.22 -13.54
N TYR A 26 1.06 12.45 -14.06
CA TYR A 26 -0.36 12.59 -13.74
C TYR A 26 -0.70 12.25 -12.27
N LEU A 27 0.21 11.57 -11.55
CA LEU A 27 0.09 11.28 -10.11
C LEU A 27 0.85 12.28 -9.23
N ALA A 28 1.62 13.20 -9.81
CA ALA A 28 2.55 14.06 -9.06
C ALA A 28 1.85 14.86 -7.95
N SER A 29 0.70 15.47 -8.24
CA SER A 29 -0.06 16.24 -7.24
C SER A 29 -0.44 15.39 -6.03
N ALA A 30 -0.84 14.12 -6.24
CA ALA A 30 -1.20 13.22 -5.16
C ALA A 30 0.03 12.74 -4.38
N LEU A 31 1.10 12.38 -5.09
CA LEU A 31 2.38 11.99 -4.48
C LEU A 31 2.95 13.08 -3.56
N TYR A 32 2.89 14.34 -3.98
CA TYR A 32 3.39 15.48 -3.20
C TYR A 32 2.40 16.01 -2.14
N ALA A 33 1.13 15.65 -2.21
CA ALA A 33 0.14 15.97 -1.17
C ALA A 33 0.32 15.11 0.11
N LEU A 34 0.91 13.92 -0.02
CA LEU A 34 1.13 13.01 1.11
C LEU A 34 2.14 13.58 2.12
N THR A 35 1.74 13.58 3.40
CA THR A 35 2.61 13.94 4.53
C THR A 35 3.35 12.71 5.05
N VAL A 36 4.69 12.72 5.02
CA VAL A 36 5.51 11.62 5.55
C VAL A 36 5.51 11.64 7.08
N VAL A 37 5.20 10.49 7.68
CA VAL A 37 5.27 10.25 9.12
C VAL A 37 6.18 9.05 9.37
N PRO A 38 7.44 9.24 9.83
CA PRO A 38 8.28 8.11 10.20
C PRO A 38 7.61 7.28 11.31
N SER A 39 7.39 5.99 11.07
CA SER A 39 6.69 5.10 12.01
C SER A 39 7.39 3.74 12.05
N HIS A 40 7.58 3.19 13.24
CA HIS A 40 8.08 1.82 13.40
C HIS A 40 6.96 0.83 13.77
N GLU A 41 5.70 1.30 13.71
CA GLU A 41 4.51 0.51 14.01
C GLU A 41 3.96 -0.18 12.75
N VAL A 42 4.33 0.31 11.57
CA VAL A 42 4.05 -0.33 10.28
C VAL A 42 5.25 -1.15 9.79
N PRO A 43 5.02 -2.29 9.11
CA PRO A 43 6.11 -3.10 8.57
C PRO A 43 6.76 -2.47 7.33
N THR A 44 6.00 -1.69 6.56
CA THR A 44 6.35 -1.16 5.22
C THR A 44 6.07 0.35 5.12
N MET A 45 5.31 0.79 4.13
CA MET A 45 4.71 2.12 4.04
C MET A 45 3.19 1.94 4.05
N GLY A 46 2.45 2.87 4.63
CA GLY A 46 1.00 2.80 4.68
C GLY A 46 0.35 4.17 4.77
N VAL A 47 -0.84 4.36 4.21
CA VAL A 47 -1.56 5.63 4.25
C VAL A 47 -2.75 5.65 5.20
N ASP A 48 -3.29 6.83 5.49
CA ASP A 48 -4.63 6.95 6.04
C ASP A 48 -5.49 7.96 5.28
N ARG A 49 -6.79 7.99 5.59
CA ARG A 49 -7.74 8.93 4.99
C ARG A 49 -7.38 10.40 5.11
N HIS A 50 -6.41 10.77 5.96
CA HIS A 50 -5.92 12.14 6.15
C HIS A 50 -4.67 12.45 5.34
N TRP A 51 -4.33 11.60 4.35
CA TRP A 51 -3.17 11.78 3.47
C TRP A 51 -1.84 11.77 4.22
N ARG A 52 -1.78 11.07 5.36
CA ARG A 52 -0.53 10.76 6.05
C ARG A 52 -0.01 9.45 5.51
N CYS A 53 1.27 9.39 5.18
CA CYS A 53 1.99 8.18 4.78
C CYS A 53 2.97 7.82 5.90
N TYR A 54 2.66 6.76 6.63
CA TYR A 54 3.49 6.17 7.66
C TYR A 54 4.58 5.35 7.00
N VAL A 55 5.84 5.59 7.37
CA VAL A 55 7.00 5.03 6.68
C VAL A 55 7.93 4.35 7.66
N SER A 56 8.11 3.03 7.50
CA SER A 56 9.09 2.23 8.22
C SER A 56 10.53 2.54 7.76
N PRO A 57 11.40 3.06 8.64
CA PRO A 57 12.80 3.31 8.28
C PRO A 57 13.53 2.03 7.85
N ALA A 58 13.27 0.91 8.53
CA ALA A 58 13.88 -0.37 8.20
C ALA A 58 13.48 -0.87 6.80
N PHE A 59 12.22 -0.65 6.42
CA PHE A 59 11.75 -0.97 5.08
C PHE A 59 12.39 -0.08 4.02
N VAL A 60 12.50 1.23 4.27
CA VAL A 60 13.21 2.15 3.36
C VAL A 60 14.67 1.76 3.19
N ASP A 61 15.36 1.40 4.28
CA ASP A 61 16.75 0.95 4.24
C ASP A 61 16.91 -0.32 3.37
N ALA A 62 16.01 -1.29 3.54
CA ALA A 62 16.05 -2.58 2.84
C ALA A 62 15.58 -2.54 1.37
N THR A 63 14.77 -1.55 0.98
CA THR A 63 14.09 -1.55 -0.33
C THR A 63 14.82 -0.67 -1.35
N PRO A 64 15.11 -1.14 -2.58
CA PRO A 64 15.69 -0.31 -3.64
C PRO A 64 14.82 0.89 -4.02
N VAL A 65 15.43 1.99 -4.48
CA VAL A 65 14.72 3.22 -4.89
C VAL A 65 13.64 2.96 -5.95
N GLU A 66 13.89 2.03 -6.88
CA GLU A 66 12.95 1.67 -7.93
C GLU A 66 11.69 1.00 -7.38
N GLU A 67 11.83 0.08 -6.43
CA GLU A 67 10.69 -0.58 -5.78
C GLU A 67 9.96 0.39 -4.84
N LEU A 68 10.70 1.27 -4.12
CA LEU A 68 10.10 2.33 -3.31
C LEU A 68 9.27 3.30 -4.16
N ALA A 69 9.64 3.56 -5.42
CA ALA A 69 8.84 4.37 -6.33
C ALA A 69 7.51 3.67 -6.65
N GLY A 70 7.52 2.34 -6.82
CA GLY A 70 6.31 1.53 -6.95
C GLY A 70 5.43 1.58 -5.70
N VAL A 71 6.04 1.48 -4.51
CA VAL A 71 5.32 1.60 -3.23
C VAL A 71 4.67 2.97 -3.06
N TRP A 72 5.34 4.06 -3.45
CA TRP A 72 4.74 5.39 -3.46
C TRP A 72 3.46 5.46 -4.30
N ILE A 73 3.47 4.84 -5.47
CA ILE A 73 2.32 4.81 -6.38
C ILE A 73 1.21 3.92 -5.79
N HIS A 74 1.57 2.78 -5.20
CA HIS A 74 0.64 1.91 -4.46
C HIS A 74 -0.08 2.67 -3.34
N GLU A 75 0.66 3.37 -2.48
CA GLU A 75 0.09 4.14 -1.38
C GLU A 75 -0.87 5.24 -1.86
N VAL A 76 -0.48 5.96 -2.91
CA VAL A 76 -1.37 6.97 -3.53
C VAL A 76 -2.60 6.32 -4.15
N ALA A 77 -2.49 5.12 -4.72
CA ALA A 77 -3.60 4.41 -5.34
C ALA A 77 -4.70 4.07 -4.32
N HIS A 78 -4.35 3.70 -3.08
CA HIS A 78 -5.34 3.53 -2.00
C HIS A 78 -6.20 4.79 -1.78
N LEU A 79 -5.59 5.98 -1.85
CA LEU A 79 -6.29 7.25 -1.64
C LEU A 79 -7.10 7.68 -2.86
N LEU A 80 -6.51 7.60 -4.05
CA LEU A 80 -7.20 7.99 -5.28
C LEU A 80 -8.39 7.09 -5.60
N ARG A 81 -8.34 5.81 -5.21
CA ARG A 81 -9.44 4.85 -5.37
C ARG A 81 -10.45 4.89 -4.23
N ASP A 82 -10.29 5.79 -3.25
CA ASP A 82 -11.12 5.90 -2.05
C ASP A 82 -11.28 4.55 -1.32
N HIS A 83 -10.20 3.77 -1.17
CA HIS A 83 -10.26 2.45 -0.54
C HIS A 83 -10.79 2.54 0.91
N HIS A 84 -10.40 3.59 1.65
CA HIS A 84 -10.91 3.88 2.99
C HIS A 84 -12.42 4.12 3.00
N GLY A 85 -12.94 4.97 2.10
CA GLY A 85 -14.37 5.30 2.04
C GLY A 85 -15.21 4.14 1.50
N ARG A 86 -14.74 3.44 0.47
CA ARG A 86 -15.38 2.24 -0.09
C ARG A 86 -15.44 1.09 0.92
N ALA A 87 -14.37 0.85 1.68
CA ALA A 87 -14.38 -0.13 2.76
C ALA A 87 -15.46 0.18 3.81
N GLY A 88 -15.68 1.46 4.13
CA GLY A 88 -16.75 1.89 5.04
C GLY A 88 -18.17 1.64 4.54
N ARG A 89 -18.35 1.36 3.24
CA ARG A 89 -19.65 1.07 2.60
C ARG A 89 -19.92 -0.42 2.42
N LEU A 90 -18.96 -1.29 2.74
CA LEU A 90 -19.15 -2.74 2.70
C LEU A 90 -20.25 -3.19 3.69
N PRO A 91 -20.85 -4.38 3.49
CA PRO A 91 -21.68 -5.00 4.51
C PRO A 91 -20.96 -5.11 5.86
N ALA A 92 -21.68 -4.93 6.97
CA ALA A 92 -21.09 -4.93 8.31
C ALA A 92 -20.39 -6.26 8.69
N ALA A 93 -20.74 -7.37 8.03
CA ALA A 93 -20.05 -8.64 8.18
C ALA A 93 -18.63 -8.59 7.59
N ASP A 94 -18.50 -8.01 6.39
CA ASP A 94 -17.24 -7.92 5.66
C ASP A 94 -16.28 -6.91 6.29
N GLN A 95 -16.80 -5.79 6.81
CA GLN A 95 -16.00 -4.78 7.52
C GLN A 95 -15.26 -5.32 8.76
N ARG A 96 -15.69 -6.48 9.30
CA ARG A 96 -15.05 -7.11 10.47
C ARG A 96 -13.73 -7.78 10.10
N ASP A 97 -13.58 -8.24 8.85
CA ASP A 97 -12.37 -8.90 8.38
C ASP A 97 -11.47 -7.94 7.59
N ARG A 98 -10.83 -7.04 8.35
CA ARG A 98 -9.96 -6.00 7.83
C ARG A 98 -8.79 -6.51 7.01
N TYR A 99 -8.26 -7.67 7.38
CA TYR A 99 -7.12 -8.27 6.70
C TYR A 99 -7.53 -8.69 5.30
N ARG A 100 -8.67 -9.38 5.14
CA ARG A 100 -9.17 -9.74 3.82
C ARG A 100 -9.55 -8.51 3.00
N VAL A 101 -10.08 -7.46 3.62
CA VAL A 101 -10.32 -6.17 2.93
C VAL A 101 -9.02 -5.56 2.42
N ASN A 102 -7.97 -5.49 3.24
CA ASN A 102 -6.68 -4.96 2.83
C ASN A 102 -6.06 -5.81 1.70
N VAL A 103 -6.06 -7.14 1.81
CA VAL A 103 -5.57 -8.02 0.75
C VAL A 103 -6.34 -7.83 -0.55
N ALA A 104 -7.66 -7.69 -0.50
CA ALA A 104 -8.46 -7.45 -1.69
C ALA A 104 -8.12 -6.10 -2.35
N GLN A 105 -7.87 -5.07 -1.54
CA GLN A 105 -7.47 -3.75 -2.00
C GLN A 105 -6.07 -3.77 -2.64
N ASP A 106 -5.15 -4.52 -2.05
CA ASP A 106 -3.81 -4.72 -2.59
C ASP A 106 -3.85 -5.52 -3.89
N CYS A 107 -4.73 -6.51 -4.01
CA CYS A 107 -5.00 -7.22 -5.27
C CYS A 107 -5.43 -6.25 -6.38
N GLU A 108 -6.41 -5.37 -6.11
CA GLU A 108 -6.92 -4.35 -7.06
C GLU A 108 -5.84 -3.33 -7.49
N ILE A 109 -4.85 -3.06 -6.64
CA ILE A 109 -3.79 -2.11 -6.96
C ILE A 109 -2.65 -2.80 -7.69
N ASN A 110 -2.14 -3.89 -7.13
CA ASN A 110 -0.87 -4.46 -7.54
C ASN A 110 -0.94 -5.13 -8.92
N ASP A 111 -2.09 -5.67 -9.34
CA ASP A 111 -2.24 -6.19 -10.69
C ASP A 111 -2.11 -5.10 -11.76
N ASP A 112 -2.73 -3.94 -11.56
CA ASP A 112 -2.61 -2.77 -12.43
C ASP A 112 -1.16 -2.25 -12.45
N LEU A 113 -0.50 -2.13 -11.29
CA LEU A 113 0.89 -1.66 -11.23
C LEU A 113 1.85 -2.61 -11.96
N LEU A 114 1.63 -3.92 -11.83
CA LEU A 114 2.45 -4.93 -12.51
C LEU A 114 2.19 -4.96 -14.02
N ALA A 115 0.93 -4.84 -14.44
CA ALA A 115 0.56 -4.73 -15.86
C ALA A 115 1.18 -3.49 -16.52
N ASP A 116 1.34 -2.42 -15.73
CA ASP A 116 1.97 -1.16 -16.13
C ASP A 116 3.52 -1.15 -15.99
N GLY A 117 4.10 -2.31 -15.63
CA GLY A 117 5.54 -2.56 -15.65
C GLY A 117 6.31 -2.02 -14.43
N LEU A 118 5.63 -1.63 -13.35
CA LEU A 118 6.29 -1.14 -12.15
C LEU A 118 6.95 -2.30 -11.39
N ARG A 119 8.13 -2.03 -10.80
CA ARG A 119 8.75 -2.95 -9.85
C ARG A 119 8.16 -2.74 -8.47
N LEU A 120 7.75 -3.83 -7.85
CA LEU A 120 7.20 -3.86 -6.50
C LEU A 120 8.03 -4.82 -5.63
N PRO A 121 8.14 -4.55 -4.32
CA PRO A 121 8.87 -5.40 -3.40
C PRO A 121 8.43 -6.88 -3.44
N ALA A 122 9.34 -7.75 -3.06
CA ALA A 122 9.01 -9.16 -2.80
C ALA A 122 7.95 -9.26 -1.70
N GLY A 123 7.04 -10.23 -1.84
CA GLY A 123 5.94 -10.43 -0.88
C GLY A 123 4.71 -9.55 -1.09
N ARG A 124 4.66 -8.76 -2.18
CA ARG A 124 3.43 -8.09 -2.63
C ARG A 124 2.29 -9.10 -2.87
N VAL A 125 1.06 -8.67 -2.63
CA VAL A 125 -0.15 -9.44 -2.90
C VAL A 125 -0.62 -9.20 -4.33
N GLU A 126 -1.11 -10.23 -5.00
CA GLU A 126 -1.66 -10.13 -6.36
C GLU A 126 -2.73 -11.23 -6.56
N PRO A 127 -3.73 -11.01 -7.44
CA PRO A 127 -4.86 -11.93 -7.64
C PRO A 127 -4.43 -13.37 -7.95
N ARG A 128 -3.40 -13.53 -8.80
CA ARG A 128 -2.88 -14.84 -9.21
C ARG A 128 -2.36 -15.73 -8.07
N LEU A 129 -1.95 -15.16 -6.93
CA LEU A 129 -1.55 -15.96 -5.74
C LEU A 129 -2.72 -16.75 -5.15
N PHE A 130 -3.95 -16.32 -5.45
CA PHE A 130 -5.18 -16.96 -4.99
C PHE A 130 -5.93 -17.68 -6.13
N GLY A 131 -5.32 -17.79 -7.32
CA GLY A 131 -5.96 -18.36 -8.50
C GLY A 131 -7.08 -17.48 -9.08
N LEU A 132 -7.07 -16.18 -8.79
CA LEU A 132 -8.07 -15.22 -9.26
C LEU A 132 -7.56 -14.47 -10.50
N PRO A 133 -8.45 -14.05 -11.42
CA PRO A 133 -8.05 -13.25 -12.57
C PRO A 133 -7.78 -11.80 -12.17
N ASP A 134 -6.87 -11.15 -12.89
CA ASP A 134 -6.52 -9.74 -12.76
C ASP A 134 -7.67 -8.81 -13.22
N GLY A 135 -7.62 -7.55 -12.82
CA GLY A 135 -8.46 -6.46 -13.30
C GLY A 135 -9.82 -6.33 -12.60
N GLN A 136 -9.99 -6.88 -11.40
CA GLN A 136 -11.21 -6.71 -10.63
C GLN A 136 -11.08 -5.61 -9.57
N LEU A 137 -12.22 -5.07 -9.13
CA LEU A 137 -12.30 -4.22 -7.95
C LEU A 137 -12.18 -5.06 -6.67
N PHE A 138 -11.71 -4.44 -5.58
CA PHE A 138 -11.50 -5.14 -4.32
C PHE A 138 -12.80 -5.74 -3.76
N GLU A 139 -13.95 -5.10 -3.98
CA GLU A 139 -15.24 -5.63 -3.53
C GLU A 139 -15.59 -6.96 -4.23
N ALA A 140 -15.12 -7.15 -5.47
CA ALA A 140 -15.27 -8.42 -6.18
C ALA A 140 -14.25 -9.45 -5.69
N TYR A 141 -13.01 -9.06 -5.40
CA TYR A 141 -12.00 -9.97 -4.84
C TYR A 141 -12.36 -10.47 -3.45
N LEU A 142 -12.91 -9.61 -2.59
CA LEU A 142 -13.15 -9.89 -1.17
C LEU A 142 -13.90 -11.21 -0.91
N PRO A 143 -15.05 -11.52 -1.52
CA PRO A 143 -15.75 -12.79 -1.30
C PRO A 143 -15.00 -14.01 -1.90
N GLN A 144 -14.12 -13.80 -2.87
CA GLN A 144 -13.36 -14.87 -3.54
C GLN A 144 -12.09 -15.26 -2.78
N LEU A 145 -11.58 -14.36 -1.91
CA LEU A 145 -10.39 -14.63 -1.11
C LEU A 145 -10.61 -15.77 -0.11
N PRO A 146 -9.63 -16.68 0.09
CA PRO A 146 -9.73 -17.72 1.09
C PRO A 146 -10.00 -17.15 2.50
N PRO A 147 -10.84 -17.81 3.34
CA PRO A 147 -11.20 -17.31 4.67
C PRO A 147 -10.01 -17.12 5.64
N HIS A 148 -8.90 -17.81 5.39
CA HIS A 148 -7.74 -17.84 6.28
C HIS A 148 -6.59 -16.93 5.83
N VAL A 149 -6.79 -16.09 4.81
CA VAL A 149 -5.77 -15.12 4.40
C VAL A 149 -5.51 -14.14 5.54
N ARG A 150 -4.29 -14.18 6.07
CA ARG A 150 -3.83 -13.40 7.24
C ARG A 150 -2.42 -12.81 7.08
N GLU A 151 -1.66 -13.29 6.10
CA GLU A 151 -0.20 -13.10 6.06
C GLU A 151 0.24 -11.76 5.44
N HIS A 152 -0.68 -10.98 4.90
CA HIS A 152 -0.36 -9.73 4.21
C HIS A 152 -1.13 -8.56 4.79
N ASP A 153 -0.37 -7.63 5.36
CA ASP A 153 -0.79 -6.29 5.75
C ASP A 153 0.28 -5.33 5.24
N CYS A 154 -0.04 -4.59 4.18
CA CYS A 154 0.86 -3.56 3.66
C CYS A 154 0.92 -2.33 4.58
N GLY A 155 0.14 -2.28 5.67
CA GLY A 155 0.12 -1.18 6.62
C GLY A 155 -0.78 -0.01 6.19
N SER A 156 -1.46 -0.08 5.04
CA SER A 156 -2.16 1.05 4.43
C SER A 156 -3.42 1.52 5.16
N GLY A 157 -3.79 0.91 6.30
CA GLY A 157 -4.96 1.28 7.12
C GLY A 157 -6.31 1.32 6.38
N ALA A 158 -6.33 0.99 5.08
CA ALA A 158 -7.40 1.27 4.11
C ALA A 158 -8.64 0.42 4.30
N HIS A 159 -8.56 -0.52 5.24
CA HIS A 159 -9.63 -1.36 5.76
C HIS A 159 -10.66 -0.63 6.67
N GLY A 160 -10.70 0.71 6.68
CA GLY A 160 -11.74 1.48 7.36
C GLY A 160 -11.56 1.69 8.89
N ARG A 161 -10.34 1.63 9.41
CA ARG A 161 -10.01 2.13 10.76
C ARG A 161 -8.66 2.85 10.72
N PRO A 162 -8.45 3.86 11.58
CA PRO A 162 -7.14 4.49 11.69
C PRO A 162 -6.09 3.43 12.05
N ALA A 163 -5.04 3.34 11.26
CA ALA A 163 -3.78 2.71 11.63
C ALA A 163 -2.73 3.84 11.79
N PRO A 164 -1.81 3.75 12.78
CA PRO A 164 -0.62 4.59 12.89
C PRO A 164 0.53 4.10 11.99
#